data_AF-A0A952I7Q4-F1
#
_entry.id   AF-A0A952I7Q4-F1
#
_cell.length_a   1.000
_cell.length_b   1.000
_cell.length_c   1.000
_cell.angle_alpha   90.00
_cell.angle_beta   90.00
_cell.angle_gamma   90.00
#
_symmetry.space_group_name_H-M   'P 1'
#
loop_
_entity.id
_entity.type
_entity.pdbx_description
1 polymer ?
#
loop_
_entity_poly.entity_id
_entity_poly.type
_entity_poly.pdbx_seq_one_letter_code
_entity_poly.pdbx_strand_id
1 'polypeptide(L)' 'MSNALGIYSVDGVIDTTGAGDAFNAGYLSARIQGSSPREAAQLGIHLASIVIRNRGAIVKREGFFELYRGLQAETATPD' A
#
# COMPACT_ATOMS: atom_id res chain seq x y z
N MET A 1 7.07 -11.41 -16.03
CA MET A 1 6.56 -10.23 -16.76
C MET A 1 6.69 -9.04 -15.83
N SER A 2 7.59 -8.10 -16.14
CA SER A 2 7.88 -6.94 -15.28
C SER A 2 6.69 -5.98 -15.30
N ASN A 3 5.92 -5.93 -14.21
CA ASN A 3 4.89 -4.93 -14.08
C ASN A 3 5.54 -3.65 -13.56
N ALA A 4 5.58 -2.60 -14.39
CA ALA A 4 6.40 -1.42 -14.17
C ALA A 4 6.05 -0.59 -12.93
N LEU A 5 5.11 -1.02 -12.08
CA LEU A 5 4.85 -0.50 -10.73
C LEU A 5 4.48 -1.61 -9.72
N GLY A 6 4.41 -2.88 -10.14
CA GLY A 6 3.92 -3.97 -9.29
C GLY A 6 2.42 -3.88 -8.96
N ILE A 7 1.56 -3.45 -9.90
CA ILE A 7 0.10 -3.41 -9.66
C ILE A 7 -0.50 -4.79 -9.89
N TYR A 8 -0.89 -5.46 -8.82
CA TYR A 8 -1.55 -6.77 -8.87
C TYR A 8 -3.05 -6.65 -8.62
N SER A 9 -3.82 -7.61 -9.13
CA SER A 9 -5.22 -7.76 -8.74
C SER A 9 -5.29 -7.98 -7.23
N VAL A 10 -6.17 -7.23 -6.56
CA VAL A 10 -6.39 -7.36 -5.14
C VAL A 10 -7.57 -8.30 -4.94
N ASP A 11 -7.31 -9.50 -4.43
CA ASP A 11 -8.38 -10.42 -4.04
C ASP A 11 -9.05 -9.97 -2.73
N GLY A 12 -10.32 -10.34 -2.55
CA GLY A 12 -11.06 -10.11 -1.30
C GLY A 12 -11.44 -8.64 -1.05
N VAL A 13 -11.66 -7.85 -2.11
CA VAL A 13 -12.17 -6.47 -1.99
C VAL A 13 -13.56 -6.48 -1.34
N ILE A 14 -13.75 -5.65 -0.32
CA ILE A 14 -15.00 -5.51 0.45
C ILE A 14 -15.67 -4.16 0.18
N ASP A 15 -14.88 -3.07 0.20
CA ASP A 15 -15.38 -1.69 0.10
C ASP A 15 -14.24 -0.79 -0.39
N THR A 16 -14.48 0.04 -1.40
CA THR A 16 -13.44 0.92 -1.97
C THR A 16 -13.31 2.27 -1.25
N THR A 17 -14.14 2.52 -0.24
CA THR A 17 -14.14 3.76 0.54
C THR A 17 -12.78 3.99 1.21
N GLY A 18 -12.18 5.17 0.98
CA GLY A 18 -10.89 5.54 1.57
C GLY A 18 -9.64 5.03 0.84
N ALA A 19 -9.79 4.33 -0.30
CA ALA A 19 -8.64 3.83 -1.07
C ALA A 19 -7.69 4.95 -1.53
N GLY A 20 -8.23 6.08 -2.00
CA GLY A 20 -7.44 7.23 -2.45
C GLY A 20 -6.71 7.93 -1.31
N ASP A 21 -7.35 8.08 -0.16
CA ASP A 21 -6.73 8.66 1.03
C ASP A 21 -5.59 7.78 1.55
N ALA A 22 -5.78 6.46 1.53
CA ALA A 22 -4.75 5.48 1.88
C ALA A 22 -3.56 5.54 0.92
N PHE A 23 -3.82 5.63 -0.39
CA PHE A 23 -2.77 5.83 -1.39
C PHE A 23 -1.98 7.11 -1.11
N ASN A 24 -2.67 8.24 -0.90
CA ASN A 24 -2.03 9.52 -0.63
C ASN A 24 -1.20 9.48 0.66
N ALA A 25 -1.72 8.86 1.72
CA ALA A 25 -0.99 8.70 2.98
C ALA A 25 0.31 7.91 2.78
N GLY A 26 0.26 6.80 2.04
CA GLY A 26 1.43 5.98 1.72
C GLY A 26 2.43 6.73 0.86
N TYR A 27 1.95 7.33 -0.23
CA TYR A 27 2.78 8.11 -1.15
C TYR A 27 3.50 9.25 -0.44
N LEU A 28 2.76 10.11 0.27
CA LEU A 28 3.34 11.26 0.95
C LEU A 28 4.31 10.84 2.06
N SER A 29 3.99 9.77 2.81
CA SER A 29 4.89 9.22 3.83
C SER A 29 6.25 8.80 3.25
N ALA A 30 6.24 8.08 2.12
CA ALA A 30 7.47 7.69 1.43
C ALA A 30 8.22 8.91 0.85
N ARG A 31 7.51 9.86 0.24
CA ARG A 31 8.14 11.08 -0.31
C ARG A 31 8.82 11.92 0.77
N ILE A 32 8.21 12.04 1.95
CA ILE A 32 8.79 12.74 3.11
C ILE A 32 10.07 12.05 3.59
N GLN A 33 10.15 10.72 3.45
CA GLN A 33 11.33 9.91 3.79
C GLN A 33 12.40 9.90 2.67
N GLY A 34 12.21 10.66 1.59
CA GLY A 34 13.17 10.78 0.49
C GLY A 34 13.09 9.68 -0.57
N SER A 35 12.07 8.81 -0.51
CA SER A 35 11.88 7.78 -1.54
C SER A 35 11.57 8.37 -2.92
N SER A 36 11.94 7.64 -3.97
CA SER A 36 11.61 7.99 -5.34
C SER A 36 10.08 8.00 -5.58
N PRO A 37 9.60 8.71 -6.61
CA PRO A 37 8.18 8.68 -6.97
C PRO A 37 7.63 7.26 -7.21
N ARG A 38 8.47 6.35 -7.71
CA ARG A 38 8.14 4.94 -7.95
C ARG A 38 7.91 4.19 -6.64
N GLU A 39 8.87 4.25 -5.73
CA GLU A 39 8.77 3.60 -4.40
C GLU A 39 7.60 4.17 -3.59
N ALA A 40 7.39 5.48 -3.68
CA ALA A 40 6.23 6.12 -3.04
C ALA A 40 4.90 5.65 -3.63
N ALA A 41 4.80 5.49 -4.95
CA ALA A 41 3.60 4.94 -5.57
C ALA A 41 3.36 3.48 -5.14
N GLN A 42 4.41 2.67 -5.01
CA GLN A 42 4.31 1.30 -4.51
C GLN A 42 3.76 1.26 -3.07
N LEU A 43 4.27 2.11 -2.18
CA LEU A 43 3.73 2.21 -0.81
C LEU A 43 2.25 2.65 -0.80
N GLY A 44 1.89 3.63 -1.64
CA GLY A 44 0.50 4.06 -1.79
C GLY A 44 -0.42 2.94 -2.29
N ILE A 45 -0.01 2.20 -3.32
CA ILE A 45 -0.78 1.07 -3.88
C ILE A 45 -1.01 0.00 -2.80
N HIS A 46 0.02 -0.31 -2.01
CA HIS A 46 -0.09 -1.31 -0.96
C HIS A 46 -1.06 -0.90 0.14
N LEU A 47 -0.97 0.35 0.63
CA LEU A 47 -1.89 0.86 1.65
C LEU A 47 -3.34 0.87 1.14
N ALA A 48 -3.56 1.30 -0.10
CA ALA A 48 -4.88 1.21 -0.73
C ALA A 48 -5.38 -0.25 -0.78
N SER A 49 -4.51 -1.21 -1.11
CA SER A 49 -4.86 -2.64 -1.13
C SER A 49 -5.32 -3.16 0.24
N ILE A 50 -4.78 -2.63 1.33
CA ILE A 50 -5.18 -3.00 2.69
C ILE A 50 -6.56 -2.42 3.00
N VAL A 51 -6.76 -1.13 2.71
CA VAL A 51 -8.02 -0.44 3.02
C VAL A 51 -9.19 -1.06 2.26
N ILE A 52 -9.03 -1.39 0.97
CA ILE A 52 -10.14 -1.92 0.17
C ILE A 52 -10.63 -3.32 0.59
N ARG A 53 -9.89 -4.01 1.46
CA ARG A 53 -10.27 -5.30 2.07
C ARG A 53 -10.96 -5.14 3.43
N ASN A 54 -11.33 -3.91 3.81
CA ASN A 54 -12.01 -3.58 5.05
C ASN A 54 -13.26 -2.75 4.74
N ARG A 55 -14.26 -2.78 5.63
CA ARG A 55 -15.48 -1.99 5.47
C ARG A 55 -15.25 -0.55 5.95
N GLY A 56 -15.50 0.44 5.10
CA GLY A 56 -15.20 1.85 5.34
C GLY A 56 -13.70 2.17 5.33
N ALA A 57 -13.36 3.45 5.57
CA ALA A 57 -12.00 3.95 5.46
C ALA A 57 -11.07 3.63 6.67
N ILE A 58 -11.58 3.00 7.73
CA ILE A 58 -10.83 2.74 8.97
C ILE A 58 -10.53 1.24 9.09
N VAL A 59 -9.24 0.91 9.07
CA VAL A 59 -8.74 -0.46 9.26
C VAL A 59 -8.45 -0.70 10.75
N LYS A 60 -8.83 -1.86 11.26
CA LYS A 60 -8.49 -2.26 12.63
C LYS A 60 -6.97 -2.42 12.78
N ARG A 61 -6.43 -1.89 13.87
CA ARG A 61 -4.98 -1.82 14.12
C ARG A 61 -4.31 -3.19 14.05
N GLU A 62 -4.97 -4.22 14.55
CA GLU A 62 -4.43 -5.58 14.65
C GLU A 62 -4.12 -6.17 13.25
N GLY A 63 -5.07 -6.06 12.32
CA GLY A 63 -4.89 -6.55 10.94
C GLY A 63 -3.98 -5.65 10.09
N PHE A 64 -3.92 -4.35 10.41
CA PHE A 64 -3.09 -3.41 9.67
C PHE A 64 -1.59 -3.75 9.78
N PHE A 65 -1.07 -4.02 10.98
CA PHE A 65 0.37 -4.23 11.17
C PHE A 65 0.90 -5.53 10.56
N GLU A 66 0.08 -6.58 10.48
CA GLU A 66 0.46 -7.82 9.80
C GLU A 66 0.65 -7.58 8.31
N LEU A 67 -0.33 -6.96 7.66
CA LEU A 67 -0.30 -6.64 6.23
C LEU A 67 0.77 -5.58 5.90
N TYR A 68 1.00 -4.64 6.83
CA TYR A 68 2.02 -3.62 6.68
C TYR A 68 3.43 -4.19 6.82
N ARG A 69 3.68 -5.16 7.71
CA ARG A 69 5.03 -5.75 7.87
C ARG A 69 5.55 -6.46 6.61
N GLY A 70 4.67 -6.91 5.71
CA GLY A 70 5.06 -7.40 4.39
C GLY A 70 5.88 -6.37 3.58
N LEU A 71 5.67 -5.06 3.78
CA LEU A 71 6.36 -3.98 3.08
C LEU A 71 7.88 -3.97 3.26
N GLN A 72 8.36 -4.28 4.46
CA GLN A 72 9.79 -4.17 4.78
C GLN A 72 10.61 -5.31 4.15
N ALA A 73 9.97 -6.45 3.88
CA ALA A 73 10.62 -7.63 3.33
C ALA A 73 10.83 -7.53 1.80
N GLU A 74 9.91 -6.88 1.08
CA GLU A 74 10.00 -6.73 -0.39
C GLU A 74 10.88 -5.55 -0.83
N THR A 75 10.99 -4.48 -0.04
CA THR A 75 11.85 -3.32 -0.36
C THR A 75 13.35 -3.56 -0.09
N ALA A 76 13.73 -4.71 0.47
CA ALA A 76 15.10 -5.02 0.90
C ALA A 76 15.95 -5.79 -0.14
N THR A 77 15.47 -5.93 -1.38
CA THR A 77 16.29 -6.47 -2.48
C THR A 77 16.74 -5.32 -3.38
N PRO A 78 18.03 -4.91 -3.32
CA PRO A 78 18.60 -4.09 -4.37
C PRO A 78 18.89 -4.98 -5.58
N ASP A 79 18.44 -4.55 -6.76
CA ASP A 79 19.02 -4.96 -8.05
C ASP A 79 20.50 -4.53 -8.12
#